data_AF-A0A2J0M3V8-F1
#
_entry.id   AF-A0A2J0M3V8-F1
#
_cell.length_a   1.000
_cell.length_b   1.000
_cell.length_c   1.000
_cell.angle_alpha   90.00
_cell.angle_beta   90.00
_cell.angle_gamma   90.00
#
_symmetry.space_group_name_H-M   'P 1'
#
loop_
_entity.id
_entity.type
_entity.pdbx_description
1 polymer ?
#
loop_
_entity_poly.entity_id
_entity_poly.type
_entity_poly.pdbx_seq_one_letter_code
_entity_poly.pdbx_strand_id
1 'polypeptide(L)' 'WLFKRTRSRHSRKFKKWKSLALIVLVAIPLPMTGAWTGSIAAFIFGISYFKALGLIFLGVVIAGLIVTLASMGTLNILRV' A
#
# COMPACT_ATOMS: atom_id res chain seq x y z
N TRP A 1 -3.38 -32.42 -16.92
CA TRP A 1 -4.78 -32.10 -16.52
C TRP A 1 -4.97 -32.04 -14.99
N LEU A 2 -4.27 -32.87 -14.17
CA LEU A 2 -4.32 -32.79 -12.69
C LEU A 2 -3.82 -31.46 -12.08
N PHE A 3 -2.76 -30.85 -12.61
CA PHE A 3 -2.17 -29.63 -12.01
C PHE A 3 -2.93 -28.32 -12.31
N LYS A 4 -3.89 -28.33 -13.26
CA LYS A 4 -4.63 -27.11 -13.65
C LYS A 4 -5.71 -26.74 -12.62
N ARG A 5 -6.19 -27.69 -11.81
CA ARG A 5 -7.28 -27.48 -10.84
C ARG A 5 -6.78 -27.01 -9.46
N THR A 6 -5.54 -27.34 -9.09
CA THR A 6 -4.96 -27.01 -7.77
C THR A 6 -4.49 -25.55 -7.66
N ARG A 7 -4.14 -24.90 -8.78
CA ARG A 7 -3.62 -23.51 -8.79
C ARG A 7 -4.70 -22.43 -8.59
N SER A 8 -5.98 -22.77 -8.79
CA SER A 8 -7.10 -21.81 -8.83
C SER A 8 -7.60 -21.34 -7.46
N ARG A 9 -7.52 -22.20 -6.42
CA ARG A 9 -8.10 -21.89 -5.09
C ARG A 9 -7.13 -21.13 -4.17
N HIS A 10 -5.82 -21.29 -4.35
CA HIS A 10 -4.80 -20.68 -3.47
C HIS A 10 -4.40 -19.24 -3.85
N SER A 11 -4.68 -18.83 -5.09
CA SER A 11 -4.30 -17.51 -5.62
C SER A 11 -5.06 -16.35 -4.97
N ARG A 12 -6.33 -16.54 -4.55
CA ARG A 12 -7.16 -15.44 -4.00
C ARG A 12 -6.75 -14.99 -2.61
N LYS A 13 -6.34 -15.92 -1.73
CA LYS A 13 -5.83 -15.57 -0.39
C LYS A 13 -4.48 -14.84 -0.51
N PHE A 14 -3.56 -15.35 -1.34
CA PHE A 14 -2.28 -14.69 -1.59
C PHE A 14 -2.43 -13.27 -2.18
N LYS A 15 -3.42 -13.05 -3.04
CA LYS A 15 -3.69 -11.72 -3.63
C LYS A 15 -4.14 -10.70 -2.59
N LYS A 16 -4.96 -11.10 -1.60
CA LYS A 16 -5.42 -10.21 -0.51
C LYS A 16 -4.29 -9.85 0.44
N TRP A 17 -3.46 -10.82 0.83
CA TRP A 17 -2.31 -10.58 1.72
C TRP A 17 -1.24 -9.71 1.06
N LYS A 18 -0.97 -9.91 -0.24
CA LYS A 18 -0.11 -9.02 -1.04
C LYS A 18 -0.62 -7.58 -1.07
N SER A 19 -1.93 -7.40 -1.25
CA SER A 19 -2.57 -6.09 -1.29
C SER A 19 -2.52 -5.36 0.06
N LEU A 20 -2.73 -6.08 1.16
CA LEU A 20 -2.67 -5.52 2.51
C LEU A 20 -1.24 -5.13 2.89
N ALA A 21 -0.25 -5.98 2.62
CA ALA A 21 1.16 -5.66 2.85
C ALA A 21 1.60 -4.42 2.06
N LEU A 22 1.10 -4.25 0.84
CA LEU A 22 1.36 -3.06 0.02
C LEU A 22 0.79 -1.78 0.65
N ILE A 23 -0.46 -1.83 1.12
CA ILE A 23 -1.12 -0.67 1.74
C ILE A 23 -0.41 -0.31 3.04
N VAL A 24 -0.13 -1.28 3.91
CA VAL A 24 0.54 -1.04 5.20
C VAL A 24 1.93 -0.44 4.99
N LEU A 25 2.67 -0.95 4.00
CA LEU A 25 4.00 -0.43 3.67
C LEU A 25 3.96 0.96 3.02
N VAL A 26 2.84 1.39 2.45
CA VAL A 26 2.70 2.75 1.87
C VAL A 26 2.07 3.73 2.88
N ALA A 27 1.21 3.23 3.77
CA ALA A 27 0.44 4.05 4.70
C ALA A 27 1.27 4.52 5.91
N ILE A 28 2.34 3.81 6.27
CA ILE A 28 3.26 4.27 7.31
C ILE A 28 4.08 5.43 6.72
N PRO A 29 4.03 6.64 7.30
CA PRO A 29 4.73 7.81 6.78
C PRO A 29 6.19 7.81 7.25
N LEU A 30 6.97 6.78 6.92
CA LEU A 30 8.43 6.82 7.06
C LEU A 30 9.04 7.43 5.79
N PRO A 31 10.20 8.12 5.88
CA PRO A 31 10.89 8.75 4.75
C PRO A 31 11.39 7.80 3.64
N MET A 32 10.97 6.53 3.64
CA MET A 32 11.32 5.47 2.70
C MET A 32 10.12 4.61 2.26
N THR A 33 8.97 4.75 2.91
CA THR A 33 7.75 3.96 2.71
C THR A 33 6.73 4.82 1.98
N GLY A 34 6.64 4.64 0.66
CA GLY A 34 5.79 5.48 -0.18
C GLY A 34 5.48 4.85 -1.52
N ALA A 35 4.97 5.65 -2.45
CA ALA A 35 4.53 5.19 -3.76
C ALA A 35 5.64 4.46 -4.55
N TRP A 36 6.91 4.82 -4.36
CA TRP A 36 8.04 4.19 -5.06
C TRP A 36 8.28 2.74 -4.60
N THR A 37 8.14 2.48 -3.29
CA THR A 37 8.37 1.18 -2.65
C THR A 37 7.15 0.31 -2.85
N GLY A 38 5.95 0.91 -2.79
CA GLY A 38 4.71 0.27 -3.19
C GLY A 38 4.71 -0.16 -4.65
N SER A 39 5.29 0.63 -5.57
CA SER A 39 5.41 0.28 -6.99
C SER A 39 6.37 -0.90 -7.21
N ILE A 40 7.53 -0.90 -6.54
CA ILE A 40 8.49 -2.01 -6.60
C ILE A 40 7.87 -3.30 -6.02
N ALA A 41 7.20 -3.20 -4.87
CA ALA A 41 6.50 -4.32 -4.28
C ALA A 41 5.38 -4.85 -5.19
N ALA A 42 4.61 -3.96 -5.84
CA ALA A 42 3.55 -4.35 -6.75
C ALA A 42 4.09 -5.08 -7.99
N PHE A 43 5.26 -4.63 -8.48
CA PHE A 43 5.98 -5.27 -9.58
C PHE A 43 6.46 -6.68 -9.19
N ILE A 44 7.16 -6.82 -8.05
CA ILE A 44 7.63 -8.13 -7.54
C ILE A 44 6.46 -9.08 -7.28
N PHE A 45 5.34 -8.57 -6.77
CA PHE A 45 4.18 -9.38 -6.45
C PHE A 45 3.27 -9.67 -7.64
N GLY A 46 3.53 -9.12 -8.82
CA GLY A 46 2.75 -9.35 -10.05
C GLY A 46 1.32 -8.82 -9.92
N ILE A 47 1.13 -7.67 -9.27
CA ILE A 47 -0.17 -7.02 -9.16
C ILE A 47 -0.47 -6.34 -10.51
N SER A 48 -1.72 -6.43 -10.97
CA SER A 48 -2.18 -5.73 -12.18
C SER A 48 -1.93 -4.22 -12.04
N TYR A 49 -1.32 -3.60 -13.05
CA TYR A 49 -0.93 -2.19 -13.07
C TYR A 49 -2.03 -1.25 -12.54
N PHE A 50 -3.24 -1.34 -13.10
CA PHE A 50 -4.37 -0.49 -12.65
C PHE A 50 -4.80 -0.73 -11.20
N LYS A 51 -4.69 -1.97 -10.71
CA LYS A 51 -4.98 -2.29 -9.29
C LYS A 51 -3.90 -1.76 -8.37
N ALA A 52 -2.63 -1.91 -8.76
CA ALA A 52 -1.50 -1.37 -8.00
C ALA A 52 -1.59 0.15 -7.90
N LEU A 53 -1.90 0.84 -9.00
CA LEU A 53 -2.08 2.28 -9.04
C LEU A 53 -3.17 2.74 -8.06
N GLY A 54 -4.36 2.11 -8.10
CA GLY A 54 -5.45 2.45 -7.18
C GLY A 54 -5.11 2.19 -5.70
N LEU A 55 -4.41 1.09 -5.41
CA LEU A 55 -3.99 0.74 -4.05
C LEU A 55 -2.93 1.71 -3.50
N ILE A 56 -1.95 2.06 -4.32
CA ILE A 56 -0.88 3.01 -3.95
C ILE A 56 -1.47 4.40 -3.75
N PHE A 57 -2.33 4.84 -4.67
CA PHE A 57 -3.01 6.14 -4.56
C PHE A 57 -3.81 6.25 -3.24
N LEU A 58 -4.58 5.21 -2.89
CA LEU A 58 -5.34 5.18 -1.65
C LEU A 58 -4.41 5.27 -0.42
N GLY A 59 -3.30 4.53 -0.43
CA GLY A 59 -2.32 4.57 0.65
C GLY A 59 -1.66 5.95 0.82
N VAL A 60 -1.32 6.61 -0.29
CA VAL A 60 -0.73 7.96 -0.29
C VAL A 60 -1.70 9.00 0.24
N VAL A 61 -2.99 8.94 -0.14
CA VAL A 61 -4.02 9.85 0.38
C VAL A 61 -4.15 9.70 1.90
N ILE A 62 -4.16 8.47 2.42
CA ILE A 62 -4.23 8.21 3.86
C ILE A 62 -2.97 8.72 4.57
N ALA A 63 -1.78 8.42 4.05
CA ALA A 63 -0.52 8.91 4.61
C ALA A 63 -0.47 10.46 4.63
N GLY A 64 -0.92 11.11 3.55
CA GLY A 64 -1.01 12.56 3.45
C GLY A 64 -1.96 13.18 4.47
N LEU A 65 -3.13 12.56 4.69
CA LEU A 65 -4.07 12.99 5.73
C LEU A 65 -3.47 12.89 7.14
N ILE A 66 -2.81 11.76 7.45
CA ILE A 66 -2.15 11.55 8.75
C ILE A 66 -1.04 12.59 8.97
N VAL A 67 -0.18 12.81 7.97
CA VAL A 67 0.93 13.77 8.06
C VAL A 67 0.43 15.20 8.16
N THR A 68 -0.64 15.55 7.45
CA THR A 68 -1.25 16.89 7.52
C THR A 68 -1.85 17.16 8.89
N LEU A 69 -2.62 16.20 9.44
CA LEU A 69 -3.20 16.31 10.78
C LEU A 69 -2.11 16.39 11.85
N ALA A 70 -1.08 15.55 11.76
CA ALA A 70 0.07 15.59 12.65
C ALA A 70 0.79 16.95 12.57
N SER A 71 1.06 17.45 11.36
CA SER A 71 1.73 18.73 11.15
C SER A 71 0.88 19.90 11.67
N MET A 72 -0.43 19.93 11.42
CA MET A 72 -1.31 20.98 11.95
C MET A 72 -1.36 20.95 13.49
N GLY A 73 -1.40 19.76 14.10
CA GLY A 73 -1.32 19.62 15.56
C GLY A 73 0.01 20.13 16.13
N THR A 74 1.14 19.73 15.53
CA THR A 74 2.48 20.17 15.95
C THR A 74 2.68 21.67 15.74
N LEU A 75 2.23 22.23 14.62
CA LEU A 75 2.34 23.66 14.35
C LEU A 75 1.48 24.50 15.31
N ASN A 76 0.35 23.98 15.77
CA ASN A 76 -0.48 24.67 16.75
C ASN A 76 0.18 24.65 18.14
N ILE A 77 0.82 23.54 18.52
CA ILE A 77 1.61 23.42 19.76
C ILE A 77 2.85 24.32 19.75
N LEU A 78 3.54 24.46 18.61
CA LEU A 78 4.73 25.30 18.47
C LEU A 78 4.41 26.81 18.40
N ARG A 79 3.16 27.18 18.14
CA ARG A 79 2.70 28.58 18.09
C ARG A 79 2.11 29.10 19.41
N VAL A 80 1.95 28.22 20.41
CA VAL A 80 1.57 28.56 21.80
C VAL A 80 2.84 28.86 22.60
#